data_AF-A0A2A2KEY6-F1
#
_entry.id   AF-A0A2A2KEY6-F1
#
_cell.length_a   1.000
_cell.length_b   1.000
_cell.length_c   1.000
_cell.angle_alpha   90.00
_cell.angle_beta   90.00
_cell.angle_gamma   90.00
#
_symmetry.space_group_name_H-M   'P 1'
#
loop_
_entity.id
_entity.type
_entity.pdbx_description
1 polymer ?
#
loop_
_entity_poly.entity_id
_entity_poly.type
_entity_poly.pdbx_seq_one_letter_code
_entity_poly.pdbx_strand_id
1 'polypeptide(L)'
;MSTNRFEAVNVRFSDLKPASEICKHLSMGKRISKIQKQMARKSSSADLDKALEEIIKTENKLNEKMAKLLEQDAQAQNQLREGRISEEDYVQKMALRKNEIEHIRKKLEELETQRSDMSIAKVDLETVEVMEKGNRALKRTTKFLKTNVEKVINDADKNAERLEEIGANFDQCRLSEDESLNRELDALLNGNEEPVAQVDGEAPMLPEVPTHTPAPTTEFFVPLEAPMLPEVPTHALANANADENEHPIGVAVDTDEY
;
A
#
# COMPACT_ATOMS: atom_id res chain seq x y z
N MET A 1 17.16 -9.49 -50.40
CA MET A 1 17.66 -10.61 -49.58
C MET A 1 18.78 -10.07 -48.71
N SER A 2 18.55 -9.92 -47.40
CA SER A 2 19.50 -9.32 -46.46
C SER A 2 19.88 -10.36 -45.41
N THR A 3 21.17 -10.67 -45.31
CA THR A 3 21.74 -11.64 -44.36
C THR A 3 22.24 -10.90 -43.12
N ASN A 4 21.60 -11.11 -41.96
CA ASN A 4 22.11 -10.65 -40.67
C ASN A 4 23.18 -11.62 -40.15
N ARG A 5 24.41 -11.10 -40.03
CA ARG A 5 25.54 -11.74 -39.35
C ARG A 5 25.28 -11.78 -37.84
N PHE A 6 25.32 -12.97 -37.25
CA PHE A 6 25.55 -13.14 -35.82
C PHE A 6 27.06 -13.00 -35.56
N GLU A 7 27.47 -11.92 -34.91
CA GLU A 7 28.80 -11.83 -34.30
C GLU A 7 28.78 -12.61 -32.98
N ALA A 8 29.52 -13.71 -32.94
CA ALA A 8 29.76 -14.47 -31.72
C ALA A 8 30.74 -13.67 -30.85
N VAL A 9 30.25 -13.13 -29.73
CA VAL A 9 31.09 -12.57 -28.67
C VAL A 9 31.83 -13.74 -28.00
N ASN A 10 33.09 -13.87 -28.36
CA ASN A 10 33.99 -14.90 -27.86
C ASN A 10 34.51 -14.45 -26.48
N VAL A 11 33.75 -14.71 -25.41
CA VAL A 11 34.18 -14.45 -24.03
C VAL A 11 35.28 -15.46 -23.69
N ARG A 12 36.51 -14.96 -23.47
CA ARG A 12 37.64 -15.81 -23.06
C ARG A 12 37.38 -16.35 -21.66
N PHE A 13 37.48 -17.66 -21.49
CA PHE A 13 37.31 -18.37 -20.22
C PHE A 13 38.29 -17.94 -19.10
N SER A 14 39.29 -17.12 -19.41
CA SER A 14 40.27 -16.57 -18.48
C SER A 14 39.77 -15.39 -17.64
N ASP A 15 38.62 -14.79 -18.01
CA ASP A 15 38.08 -13.61 -17.32
C ASP A 15 36.99 -13.96 -16.27
N LEU A 16 36.68 -15.25 -16.12
CA LEU A 16 35.80 -15.75 -15.07
C LEU A 16 36.59 -15.84 -13.76
N LYS A 17 36.24 -14.99 -12.79
CA LYS A 17 36.74 -15.08 -11.41
C LYS A 17 36.66 -16.54 -10.93
N PRO A 18 37.69 -17.06 -10.24
CA PRO A 18 37.73 -18.45 -9.84
C PRO A 18 36.47 -18.78 -9.02
N ALA A 19 35.80 -19.89 -9.34
CA ALA A 19 34.55 -20.30 -8.69
C ALA A 19 34.65 -20.38 -7.15
N SER A 20 35.87 -20.49 -6.61
CA SER A 20 36.17 -20.44 -5.19
C SER A 20 35.89 -19.07 -4.54
N GLU A 21 36.02 -17.95 -5.26
CA GLU A 21 35.66 -16.61 -4.77
C GLU A 21 34.14 -16.40 -4.79
N ILE A 22 33.47 -16.86 -5.85
CA ILE A 22 32.01 -16.79 -5.97
C ILE A 22 31.34 -17.62 -4.86
N CYS A 23 31.88 -18.80 -4.55
CA CYS A 23 31.40 -19.61 -3.42
C CYS A 23 31.65 -18.96 -2.05
N LYS A 24 32.74 -18.22 -1.86
CA LYS A 24 33.00 -17.47 -0.61
C LYS A 24 31.99 -16.32 -0.42
N HIS A 25 31.67 -15.59 -1.48
CA HIS A 25 30.65 -14.53 -1.44
C HIS A 25 29.23 -15.08 -1.21
N LEU A 26 28.87 -16.21 -1.85
CA LEU A 26 27.60 -16.90 -1.59
C LEU A 26 27.52 -17.47 -0.16
N SER A 27 28.64 -17.92 0.40
CA SER A 27 28.74 -18.38 1.78
C SER A 27 28.62 -17.23 2.79
N MET A 28 29.22 -16.07 2.51
CA MET A 28 29.05 -14.86 3.35
C MET A 28 27.62 -14.33 3.31
N GLY A 29 26.99 -14.23 2.13
CA GLY A 29 25.60 -13.80 2.00
C GLY A 29 24.61 -14.72 2.75
N LYS A 30 24.84 -16.04 2.73
CA LYS A 30 24.04 -17.00 3.51
C LYS A 30 24.26 -16.88 5.02
N ARG A 31 25.45 -16.46 5.48
CA ARG A 31 25.73 -16.21 6.90
C ARG A 31 25.11 -14.90 7.36
N ILE A 32 25.20 -13.84 6.57
CA ILE A 32 24.57 -12.54 6.85
C ILE A 32 23.04 -12.69 6.88
N SER A 33 22.44 -13.42 5.94
CA SER A 33 20.99 -13.70 5.93
C SER A 33 20.54 -14.52 7.16
N LYS A 34 21.33 -15.50 7.60
CA LYS A 34 21.03 -16.26 8.84
C LYS A 34 21.15 -15.40 10.09
N ILE A 35 22.13 -14.50 10.15
CA ILE A 35 22.33 -13.56 11.27
C ILE A 35 21.20 -12.52 11.29
N GLN A 36 20.83 -11.92 10.16
CA GLN A 36 19.67 -11.03 10.04
C GLN A 36 18.37 -11.73 10.47
N LYS A 37 18.16 -12.98 10.06
CA LYS A 37 16.97 -13.77 10.42
C LYS A 37 16.96 -14.23 11.89
N GLN A 38 18.12 -14.29 12.55
CA GLN A 38 18.24 -14.55 13.99
C GLN A 38 18.13 -13.28 14.84
N MET A 39 18.64 -12.14 14.36
CA MET A 39 18.49 -10.85 15.02
C MET A 39 17.03 -10.36 14.94
N ALA A 40 16.37 -10.46 13.79
CA ALA A 40 14.97 -10.09 13.60
C ALA A 40 13.98 -10.91 14.46
N ARG A 41 14.40 -12.02 15.08
CA ARG A 41 13.56 -12.84 15.97
C ARG A 41 13.79 -12.57 17.46
N LYS A 42 14.78 -11.75 17.84
CA LYS A 42 15.12 -11.47 19.24
C LYS A 42 15.34 -10.00 19.57
N SER A 43 15.59 -9.13 18.60
CA SER A 43 15.63 -7.68 18.83
C SER A 43 14.22 -7.12 18.76
N SER A 44 13.73 -6.57 19.87
CA SER A 44 12.52 -5.75 19.86
C SER A 44 12.80 -4.41 19.15
N SER A 45 11.77 -3.77 18.59
CA SER A 45 11.89 -2.38 18.08
C SER A 45 12.49 -1.45 19.15
N ALA A 46 12.15 -1.68 20.43
CA ALA A 46 12.70 -0.95 21.56
C ALA A 46 14.21 -1.17 21.78
N ASP A 47 14.76 -2.32 21.38
CA ASP A 47 16.21 -2.57 21.49
C ASP A 47 16.97 -1.85 20.36
N LEU A 48 16.36 -1.77 19.17
CA LEU A 48 16.89 -0.97 18.06
C LEU A 48 16.88 0.52 18.40
N ASP A 49 15.83 1.01 19.05
CA ASP A 49 15.74 2.41 19.51
C ASP A 49 16.85 2.78 20.49
N LYS A 50 17.10 1.92 21.49
CA LYS A 50 18.19 2.14 22.46
C LYS A 50 19.54 2.17 21.77
N ALA A 51 19.79 1.24 20.85
CA ALA A 51 21.05 1.19 20.13
C ALA A 51 21.23 2.38 19.17
N LEU A 52 20.16 2.88 18.54
CA LEU A 52 20.21 4.14 17.77
C LEU A 52 20.55 5.34 18.68
N GLU A 53 19.97 5.41 19.87
CA GLU A 53 20.28 6.45 20.85
C GLU A 53 21.75 6.38 21.31
N GLU A 54 22.29 5.18 21.51
CA GLU A 54 23.70 4.97 21.84
C GLU A 54 24.65 5.41 20.71
N ILE A 55 24.28 5.15 19.46
CA ILE A 55 25.02 5.64 18.28
C ILE A 55 25.05 7.17 18.28
N ILE A 56 23.90 7.82 18.42
CA ILE A 56 23.79 9.29 18.46
C ILE A 56 24.62 9.87 19.61
N LYS A 57 24.57 9.27 20.81
CA LYS A 57 25.40 9.68 21.95
C LYS A 57 26.90 9.57 21.63
N THR A 58 27.30 8.54 20.88
CA THR A 58 28.69 8.31 20.49
C THR A 58 29.14 9.29 19.41
N GLU A 59 28.30 9.56 18.40
CA GLU A 59 28.51 10.59 17.38
C GLU A 59 28.74 11.97 18.04
N ASN A 60 27.87 12.36 18.97
CA ASN A 60 27.98 13.63 19.68
C ASN A 60 29.30 13.74 20.46
N LYS A 61 29.72 12.68 21.16
CA LYS A 61 31.01 12.65 21.88
C LYS A 61 32.21 12.76 20.94
N LEU A 62 32.15 12.11 19.77
CA LEU A 62 33.21 12.18 18.76
C LEU A 62 33.28 13.58 18.13
N ASN A 63 32.14 14.19 17.82
CA ASN A 63 32.07 15.57 17.33
C ASN A 63 32.61 16.57 18.35
N GLU A 64 32.24 16.45 19.63
CA GLU A 64 32.79 17.29 20.70
C GLU A 64 34.31 17.12 20.83
N LYS A 65 34.81 15.88 20.76
CA LYS A 65 36.25 15.60 20.79
C LYS A 65 36.97 16.22 19.59
N MET A 66 36.39 16.13 18.40
CA MET A 66 36.95 16.74 17.19
C MET A 66 36.99 18.27 17.30
N ALA A 67 35.92 18.90 17.81
CA ALA A 67 35.89 20.33 18.05
C ALA A 67 36.99 20.78 19.04
N LYS A 68 37.21 20.03 20.13
CA LYS A 68 38.30 20.29 21.08
C LYS A 68 39.69 20.19 20.44
N LEU A 69 39.91 19.21 19.57
CA LEU A 69 41.20 19.06 18.85
C LEU A 69 41.45 20.23 17.90
N LEU A 70 40.42 20.72 17.21
CA LEU A 70 40.51 21.89 16.33
C LEU A 70 40.80 23.17 17.14
N GLU A 71 40.15 23.35 18.28
CA GLU A 71 40.40 24.48 19.18
C GLU A 71 41.84 24.46 19.72
N GLN A 72 42.33 23.28 20.14
CA GLN A 72 43.73 23.11 20.55
C GLN A 72 44.72 23.41 19.42
N ASP A 73 44.34 23.17 18.17
CA ASP A 73 45.16 23.48 17.00
C ASP A 73 45.24 24.99 16.75
N ALA A 74 44.10 25.69 16.82
CA ALA A 74 44.05 27.15 16.74
C ALA A 74 44.87 27.81 17.86
N GLN A 75 44.78 27.30 19.09
CA GLN A 75 45.57 27.79 20.21
C GLN A 75 47.07 27.56 20.02
N ALA A 76 47.47 26.39 19.52
CA ALA A 76 48.87 26.09 19.24
C ALA A 76 49.42 26.99 18.11
N GLN A 77 48.61 27.27 17.07
CA GLN A 77 48.98 28.18 16.00
C GLN A 77 49.22 29.61 16.52
N ASN A 78 48.38 30.09 17.45
CA ASN A 78 48.60 31.38 18.11
C ASN A 78 49.88 31.38 18.96
N GLN A 79 50.15 30.30 19.71
CA GLN A 79 51.38 30.17 20.49
C GLN A 79 52.64 30.14 19.62
N LEU A 80 52.58 29.51 18.44
CA LEU A 80 53.67 29.52 17.47
C LEU A 80 53.93 30.93 16.95
N ARG A 81 52.86 31.66 16.59
CA ARG A 81 52.96 33.06 16.12
C ARG A 81 53.58 33.99 17.17
N GLU A 82 53.28 33.75 18.43
CA GLU A 82 53.83 34.49 19.57
C GLU A 82 55.23 34.00 20.00
N GLY A 83 55.81 33.01 19.31
CA GLY A 83 57.14 32.47 19.59
C GLY A 83 57.24 31.68 20.91
N ARG A 84 56.10 31.28 21.50
CA ARG A 84 56.06 30.55 22.78
C ARG A 84 56.31 29.05 22.64
N ILE A 85 56.22 28.51 21.43
CA ILE A 85 56.52 27.11 21.11
C ILE A 85 57.44 27.06 19.89
N SER A 86 58.26 26.01 19.81
CA SER A 86 59.10 25.77 18.64
C SER A 86 58.27 25.29 17.44
N GLU A 87 58.75 25.56 16.23
CA GLU A 87 58.13 25.07 14.99
C GLU A 87 58.14 23.54 14.91
N GLU A 88 59.23 22.91 15.36
CA GLU A 88 59.35 21.45 15.40
C GLU A 88 58.30 20.81 16.33
N ASP A 89 58.09 21.36 17.53
CA ASP A 89 57.08 20.88 18.48
C ASP A 89 55.66 21.07 17.93
N TYR A 90 55.41 22.18 17.24
CA TYR A 90 54.13 22.44 16.60
C TYR A 90 53.85 21.41 15.50
N VAL A 91 54.80 21.16 14.60
CA VAL A 91 54.64 20.21 13.48
C VAL A 91 54.39 18.80 14.00
N GLN A 92 55.12 18.35 15.03
CA GLN A 92 54.89 17.03 15.62
C GLN A 92 53.49 16.90 16.22
N LYS A 93 53.05 17.89 17.01
CA LYS A 93 51.71 17.86 17.63
C LYS A 93 50.59 18.00 16.60
N MET A 94 50.78 18.83 15.58
CA MET A 94 49.84 19.01 14.47
C MET A 94 49.64 17.71 13.69
N ALA A 95 50.72 16.98 13.38
CA ALA A 95 50.64 15.68 12.72
C ALA A 95 49.82 14.66 13.54
N LEU A 96 50.04 14.61 14.86
CA LEU A 96 49.28 13.72 15.76
C LEU A 96 47.79 14.09 15.80
N ARG A 97 47.45 15.38 15.96
CA ARG A 97 46.06 15.86 15.96
C ARG A 97 45.38 15.59 14.62
N LYS A 98 46.06 15.83 13.50
CA LYS A 98 45.54 15.55 12.16
C LYS A 98 45.19 14.08 11.97
N ASN A 99 46.08 13.18 12.40
CA ASN A 99 45.83 11.74 12.38
C ASN A 99 44.63 11.35 13.27
N GLU A 100 44.52 11.95 14.46
CA GLU A 100 43.41 11.69 15.37
C GLU A 100 42.07 12.19 14.80
N ILE A 101 42.05 13.37 14.18
CA ILE A 101 40.89 13.93 13.49
C ILE A 101 40.48 13.03 12.33
N GLU A 102 41.43 12.55 11.51
CA GLU A 102 41.12 11.64 10.41
C GLU A 102 40.52 10.33 10.89
N HIS A 103 41.05 9.78 11.97
CA HIS A 103 40.49 8.58 12.60
C HIS A 103 39.09 8.82 13.19
N ILE A 104 38.83 9.98 13.79
CA ILE A 104 37.49 10.36 14.23
C ILE A 104 36.52 10.46 13.05
N ARG A 105 36.93 11.08 11.93
CA ARG A 105 36.11 11.17 10.71
C ARG A 105 35.72 9.81 10.17
N LYS A 106 36.67 8.87 10.07
CA LYS A 106 36.40 7.48 9.64
C LYS A 106 35.40 6.81 10.56
N LYS A 107 35.54 6.96 11.88
CA LYS A 107 34.58 6.43 12.85
C LYS A 107 33.19 7.05 12.75
N LEU A 108 33.10 8.34 12.46
CA LEU A 108 31.81 9.01 12.25
C LEU A 108 31.10 8.46 11.00
N GLU A 109 31.84 8.24 9.91
CA GLU A 109 31.29 7.62 8.69
C GLU A 109 30.81 6.18 8.93
N GLU A 110 31.58 5.39 9.69
CA GLU A 110 31.18 4.04 10.12
C GLU A 110 29.90 4.07 10.97
N LEU A 111 29.80 5.00 11.93
CA LEU A 111 28.61 5.16 12.78
C LEU A 111 27.40 5.64 11.98
N GLU A 112 27.58 6.53 11.02
CA GLU A 112 26.50 7.00 10.14
C GLU A 112 25.95 5.85 9.29
N THR A 113 26.84 5.02 8.74
CA THR A 113 26.45 3.81 8.01
C THR A 113 25.69 2.84 8.92
N GLN A 114 26.20 2.59 10.13
CA GLN A 114 25.54 1.73 11.11
C GLN A 114 24.17 2.28 11.53
N ARG A 115 24.05 3.61 11.71
CA ARG A 115 22.77 4.29 12.03
C ARG A 115 21.76 4.08 10.91
N SER A 116 22.19 4.23 9.66
CA SER A 116 21.35 4.01 8.47
C SER A 116 20.85 2.57 8.42
N ASP A 117 21.75 1.59 8.52
CA ASP A 117 21.42 0.16 8.49
C ASP A 117 20.43 -0.22 9.61
N MET A 118 20.63 0.33 10.82
CA MET A 118 19.73 0.13 11.95
C MET A 118 18.36 0.77 11.74
N SER A 119 18.31 1.97 11.16
CA SER A 119 17.04 2.63 10.83
C SER A 119 16.24 1.82 9.80
N ILE A 120 16.90 1.28 8.78
CA ILE A 120 16.27 0.41 7.79
C ILE A 120 15.74 -0.86 8.47
N ALA A 121 16.56 -1.50 9.31
CA ALA A 121 16.16 -2.68 10.05
C ALA A 121 14.94 -2.44 10.96
N LYS A 122 14.83 -1.24 11.55
CA LYS A 122 13.65 -0.84 12.34
C LYS A 122 12.39 -0.75 11.48
N VAL A 123 12.46 -0.07 10.34
CA VAL A 123 11.33 0.04 9.41
C VAL A 123 10.89 -1.33 8.90
N ASP A 124 11.84 -2.21 8.58
CA ASP A 124 11.56 -3.58 8.17
C ASP A 124 10.84 -4.37 9.28
N LEU A 125 11.28 -4.22 10.53
CA LEU A 125 10.65 -4.87 11.68
C LEU A 125 9.20 -4.40 11.87
N GLU A 126 8.97 -3.08 11.84
CA GLU A 126 7.64 -2.49 11.94
C GLU A 126 6.73 -2.95 10.79
N THR A 127 7.27 -3.02 9.58
CA THR A 127 6.55 -3.53 8.40
C THR A 127 6.12 -4.98 8.60
N VAL A 128 7.03 -5.83 9.12
CA VAL A 128 6.71 -7.22 9.44
C VAL A 128 5.61 -7.31 10.50
N GLU A 129 5.66 -6.48 11.55
CA GLU A 129 4.62 -6.46 12.58
C GLU A 129 3.24 -6.08 12.03
N VAL A 130 3.19 -5.08 11.13
CA VAL A 130 1.95 -4.68 10.43
C VAL A 130 1.45 -5.81 9.55
N MET A 131 2.33 -6.47 8.78
CA MET A 131 1.97 -7.62 7.94
C MET A 131 1.44 -8.78 8.78
N GLU A 132 2.02 -9.06 9.95
CA GLU A 132 1.51 -10.09 10.85
C GLU A 132 0.12 -9.75 11.41
N LYS A 133 -0.11 -8.49 11.79
CA LYS A 133 -1.44 -8.01 12.20
C LYS A 133 -2.45 -8.16 11.06
N GLY A 134 -2.07 -7.77 9.83
CA GLY A 134 -2.88 -7.94 8.62
C GLY A 134 -3.21 -9.41 8.34
N ASN A 135 -2.23 -10.31 8.42
CA ASN A 135 -2.43 -11.74 8.23
C ASN A 135 -3.36 -12.34 9.30
N ARG A 136 -3.21 -11.92 10.57
CA ARG A 136 -4.15 -12.31 11.64
C ARG A 136 -5.57 -11.82 11.37
N ALA A 137 -5.74 -10.59 10.88
CA ALA A 137 -7.05 -10.05 10.50
C ALA A 137 -7.66 -10.83 9.33
N LEU A 138 -6.89 -11.08 8.27
CA LEU A 138 -7.32 -11.88 7.11
C LEU A 138 -7.74 -13.29 7.49
N LYS A 139 -7.01 -13.94 8.40
CA LYS A 139 -7.41 -15.27 8.92
C LYS A 139 -8.75 -15.21 9.66
N ARG A 140 -9.01 -14.14 10.42
CA ARG A 140 -10.30 -13.95 11.11
C ARG A 140 -11.43 -13.68 10.12
N THR A 141 -11.23 -12.78 9.16
CA THR A 141 -12.25 -12.47 8.14
C THR A 141 -12.54 -13.68 7.27
N THR A 142 -11.53 -14.44 6.87
CA THR A 142 -11.71 -15.70 6.12
C THR A 142 -12.52 -16.72 6.91
N LYS A 143 -12.23 -16.89 8.21
CA LYS A 143 -12.99 -17.80 9.09
C LYS A 143 -14.44 -17.35 9.26
N PHE A 144 -14.67 -16.04 9.37
CA PHE A 144 -16.00 -15.45 9.46
C PHE A 144 -16.79 -15.63 8.16
N LEU A 145 -16.18 -15.29 7.02
CA LEU A 145 -16.77 -15.46 5.69
C LEU A 145 -17.11 -16.91 5.42
N LYS A 146 -16.21 -17.87 5.71
CA LYS A 146 -16.48 -19.29 5.52
C LYS A 146 -17.76 -19.72 6.24
N THR A 147 -17.86 -19.39 7.54
CA THR A 147 -19.03 -19.72 8.36
C THR A 147 -20.32 -19.07 7.84
N ASN A 148 -20.26 -17.80 7.42
CA ASN A 148 -21.46 -17.06 7.04
C ASN A 148 -21.90 -17.35 5.61
N VAL A 149 -20.96 -17.53 4.68
CA VAL A 149 -21.26 -17.94 3.30
C VAL A 149 -21.89 -19.32 3.32
N GLU A 150 -21.38 -20.27 4.10
CA GLU A 150 -22.00 -21.58 4.28
C GLU A 150 -23.45 -21.46 4.78
N LYS A 151 -23.72 -20.56 5.73
CA LYS A 151 -25.10 -20.31 6.21
C LYS A 151 -25.99 -19.67 5.14
N VAL A 152 -25.50 -18.63 4.47
CA VAL A 152 -26.27 -17.93 3.42
C VAL A 152 -26.61 -18.88 2.26
N ILE A 153 -25.68 -19.75 1.86
CA ILE A 153 -25.93 -20.78 0.84
C ILE A 153 -27.01 -21.74 1.32
N ASN A 154 -26.88 -22.30 2.54
CA ASN A 154 -27.88 -23.21 3.08
C ASN A 154 -29.27 -22.57 3.24
N ASP A 155 -29.34 -21.29 3.61
CA ASP A 155 -30.60 -20.57 3.74
C ASP A 155 -31.20 -20.22 2.37
N ALA A 156 -30.37 -19.95 1.36
CA ALA A 156 -30.80 -19.77 -0.02
C ALA A 156 -31.36 -21.07 -0.60
N ASP A 157 -30.70 -22.21 -0.38
CA ASP A 157 -31.17 -23.53 -0.83
C ASP A 157 -32.53 -23.87 -0.20
N LYS A 158 -32.70 -23.67 1.11
CA LYS A 158 -34.00 -23.87 1.79
C LYS A 158 -35.09 -22.93 1.27
N ASN A 159 -34.74 -21.69 0.94
CA ASN A 159 -35.71 -20.76 0.37
C ASN A 159 -36.09 -21.16 -1.06
N ALA A 160 -35.16 -21.70 -1.85
CA ALA A 160 -35.44 -22.26 -3.16
C ALA A 160 -36.40 -23.46 -3.05
N GLU A 161 -36.15 -24.40 -2.14
CA GLU A 161 -37.05 -25.54 -1.87
C GLU A 161 -38.47 -25.07 -1.50
N ARG A 162 -38.59 -24.05 -0.64
CA ARG A 162 -39.91 -23.49 -0.29
C ARG A 162 -40.62 -22.82 -1.47
N LEU A 163 -39.87 -22.14 -2.33
CA LEU A 163 -40.45 -21.51 -3.53
C LEU A 163 -40.91 -22.56 -4.53
N GLU A 164 -40.20 -23.67 -4.65
CA GLU A 164 -40.61 -24.82 -5.46
C GLU A 164 -41.88 -25.47 -4.90
N GLU A 165 -41.97 -25.66 -3.57
CA GLU A 165 -43.19 -26.16 -2.91
C GLU A 165 -44.39 -25.22 -3.13
N ILE A 166 -44.19 -23.91 -2.99
CA ILE A 166 -45.24 -22.91 -3.27
C ILE A 166 -45.66 -22.98 -4.75
N GLY A 167 -44.71 -23.06 -5.67
CA GLY A 167 -44.99 -23.20 -7.11
C GLY A 167 -45.80 -24.45 -7.43
N ALA A 168 -45.41 -25.60 -6.88
CA ALA A 168 -46.13 -26.86 -7.05
C ALA A 168 -47.58 -26.79 -6.50
N ASN A 169 -47.78 -26.11 -5.37
CA ASN A 169 -49.11 -25.88 -4.82
C ASN A 169 -49.97 -24.97 -5.71
N PHE A 170 -49.38 -23.91 -6.29
CA PHE A 170 -50.08 -23.06 -7.26
C PHE A 170 -50.46 -23.82 -8.53
N ASP A 171 -49.55 -24.62 -9.07
CA ASP A 171 -49.82 -25.45 -10.24
C ASP A 171 -50.91 -26.50 -9.94
N GLN A 172 -50.89 -27.11 -8.76
CA GLN A 172 -51.94 -28.05 -8.32
C GLN A 172 -53.30 -27.36 -8.18
N CYS A 173 -53.36 -26.19 -7.55
CA CYS A 173 -54.58 -25.40 -7.46
C CYS A 173 -55.12 -25.05 -8.85
N ARG A 174 -54.25 -24.58 -9.76
CA ARG A 174 -54.63 -24.22 -11.13
C ARG A 174 -55.17 -25.42 -11.89
N LEU A 175 -54.52 -26.58 -11.80
CA LEU A 175 -55.01 -27.82 -12.42
C LEU A 175 -56.36 -28.25 -11.85
N SER A 176 -56.60 -28.08 -10.55
CA SER A 176 -57.88 -28.41 -9.93
C SER A 176 -59.02 -27.47 -10.38
N GLU A 177 -58.71 -26.18 -10.56
CA GLU A 177 -59.65 -25.21 -11.12
C GLU A 177 -59.92 -25.48 -12.60
N ASP A 178 -58.89 -25.78 -13.39
CA ASP A 178 -59.01 -26.14 -14.80
C ASP A 178 -59.85 -27.43 -14.96
N GLU A 179 -59.65 -28.46 -14.11
CA GLU A 179 -60.49 -29.66 -14.11
C GLU A 179 -61.95 -29.36 -13.74
N SER A 180 -62.18 -28.44 -12.79
CA SER A 180 -63.54 -28.03 -12.42
C SER A 180 -64.23 -27.26 -13.54
N LEU A 181 -63.52 -26.32 -14.17
CA LEU A 181 -63.98 -25.55 -15.32
C LEU A 181 -64.24 -26.44 -16.53
N ASN A 182 -63.37 -27.42 -16.79
CA ASN A 182 -63.57 -28.38 -17.88
C ASN A 182 -64.81 -29.26 -17.63
N ARG A 183 -65.09 -29.67 -16.38
CA ARG A 183 -66.33 -30.38 -16.05
C ARG A 183 -67.58 -29.51 -16.20
N GLU A 184 -67.49 -28.23 -15.86
CA GLU A 184 -68.59 -27.28 -16.09
C GLU A 184 -68.82 -27.03 -17.58
N LEU A 185 -67.74 -26.89 -18.36
CA LEU A 185 -67.79 -26.76 -19.81
C LEU A 185 -68.41 -28.02 -20.45
N ASP A 186 -67.97 -29.21 -20.04
CA ASP A 186 -68.54 -30.49 -20.51
C ASP A 186 -70.02 -30.63 -20.11
N ALA A 187 -70.43 -30.15 -18.93
CA ALA A 187 -71.82 -30.14 -18.51
C ALA A 187 -72.69 -29.18 -19.34
N LEU A 188 -72.13 -28.03 -19.75
CA LEU A 188 -72.80 -27.09 -20.65
C LEU A 188 -72.89 -27.64 -22.08
N LEU A 189 -71.85 -28.30 -22.59
CA LEU A 189 -71.88 -28.91 -23.91
C LEU A 189 -72.84 -30.11 -23.98
N ASN A 190 -72.86 -30.96 -22.95
CA ASN A 190 -73.76 -32.11 -22.90
C ASN A 190 -75.19 -31.73 -22.46
N GLY A 191 -75.38 -30.56 -21.83
CA GLY A 191 -76.67 -30.00 -21.46
C GLY A 191 -77.37 -29.24 -22.60
N ASN A 192 -76.63 -28.87 -23.65
CA ASN A 192 -77.14 -28.19 -24.85
C ASN A 192 -77.14 -29.10 -26.07
N GLU A 193 -77.69 -30.32 -25.96
CA GLU A 193 -78.19 -31.04 -27.13
C GLU A 193 -79.57 -30.49 -27.54
N GLU A 194 -79.61 -29.24 -28.03
CA GLU A 194 -80.64 -28.80 -28.97
C GLU A 194 -80.02 -28.66 -30.36
N PRO A 195 -80.71 -29.11 -31.42
CA PRO A 195 -80.12 -29.22 -32.75
C PRO A 195 -79.83 -27.83 -33.30
N VAL A 196 -78.63 -27.66 -33.86
CA VAL A 196 -78.25 -26.47 -34.64
C VAL A 196 -79.20 -26.36 -35.83
N ALA A 197 -80.23 -25.52 -35.70
CA ALA A 197 -81.01 -25.04 -36.82
C ALA A 197 -80.09 -24.18 -37.68
N GLN A 198 -79.89 -24.58 -38.94
CA GLN A 198 -79.27 -23.74 -39.96
C GLN A 198 -80.04 -22.42 -40.04
N VAL A 199 -79.40 -21.32 -39.66
CA VAL A 199 -79.89 -19.97 -39.93
C VAL A 199 -79.14 -19.47 -41.16
N ASP A 200 -79.79 -19.59 -42.32
CA ASP A 200 -79.53 -18.72 -43.46
C ASP A 200 -80.01 -17.31 -43.09
N GLY A 201 -79.12 -16.33 -43.04
CA GLY A 201 -79.52 -14.94 -42.82
C GLY A 201 -78.38 -14.00 -42.46
N GLU A 202 -77.87 -13.32 -43.50
CA GLU A 202 -77.21 -12.00 -43.49
C GLU A 202 -76.10 -11.70 -42.46
N ALA A 203 -74.90 -11.50 -43.01
CA ALA A 203 -73.75 -10.95 -42.29
C ALA A 203 -74.08 -9.58 -41.67
N PRO A 204 -74.05 -9.43 -40.33
CA PRO A 204 -74.05 -8.11 -39.73
C PRO A 204 -72.68 -7.47 -39.97
N MET A 205 -72.66 -6.36 -40.72
CA MET A 205 -71.46 -5.52 -40.83
C MET A 205 -71.04 -5.07 -39.43
N LEU A 206 -69.85 -5.49 -39.01
CA LEU A 206 -69.20 -5.03 -37.79
C LEU A 206 -69.00 -3.50 -37.85
N PRO A 207 -69.28 -2.75 -36.78
CA PRO A 207 -68.91 -1.34 -36.69
C PRO A 207 -67.38 -1.20 -36.73
N GLU A 208 -66.86 -0.30 -37.57
CA GLU A 208 -65.43 0.03 -37.63
C GLU A 208 -64.92 0.46 -36.26
N VAL A 209 -63.96 -0.30 -35.73
CA VAL A 209 -63.22 0.06 -34.51
C VAL A 209 -62.35 1.28 -34.83
N PRO A 210 -62.45 2.40 -34.09
CA PRO A 210 -61.55 3.53 -34.27
C PRO A 210 -60.12 3.10 -33.95
N THR A 211 -59.26 3.07 -34.98
CA THR A 211 -57.82 2.85 -34.85
C THR A 211 -57.18 4.07 -34.20
N HIS A 212 -57.28 4.19 -32.88
CA HIS A 212 -56.39 5.09 -32.14
C HIS A 212 -55.04 4.40 -31.97
N THR A 213 -54.14 4.70 -32.91
CA THR A 213 -52.69 4.56 -32.72
C THR A 213 -52.28 5.28 -31.43
N PRO A 214 -51.69 4.59 -30.43
CA PRO A 214 -51.01 5.29 -29.35
C PRO A 214 -49.73 5.92 -29.93
N ALA A 215 -49.61 7.24 -29.78
CA ALA A 215 -48.39 7.98 -30.08
C ALA A 215 -47.21 7.41 -29.26
N PRO A 216 -45.97 7.44 -29.79
CA PRO A 216 -44.80 7.01 -29.05
C PRO A 216 -44.53 8.00 -27.93
N THR A 217 -44.68 7.57 -26.68
CA THR A 217 -44.23 8.35 -25.53
C THR A 217 -42.72 8.27 -25.44
N THR A 218 -42.12 9.37 -25.86
CA THR A 218 -40.75 9.78 -25.66
C THR A 218 -40.36 9.73 -24.16
N GLU A 219 -39.18 9.17 -23.90
CA GLU A 219 -38.30 9.42 -22.74
C GLU A 219 -38.77 9.06 -21.32
N PHE A 220 -38.32 7.90 -20.84
CA PHE A 220 -37.79 7.76 -19.48
C PHE A 220 -36.50 6.93 -19.53
N PHE A 221 -35.39 7.62 -19.76
CA PHE A 221 -34.06 7.10 -19.47
C PHE A 221 -33.86 7.24 -17.97
N VAL A 222 -33.80 6.13 -17.23
CA VAL A 222 -33.29 6.12 -15.86
C VAL A 222 -31.76 6.10 -15.97
N PRO A 223 -31.03 7.15 -15.54
CA PRO A 223 -29.58 7.07 -15.51
C PRO A 223 -29.18 6.03 -14.46
N LEU A 224 -28.42 5.02 -14.90
CA LEU A 224 -27.69 4.10 -14.06
C LEU A 224 -26.82 4.91 -13.08
N GLU A 225 -27.18 4.95 -11.80
CA GLU A 225 -26.27 5.41 -10.76
C GLU A 225 -25.08 4.44 -10.68
N ALA A 226 -23.91 4.93 -11.07
CA ALA A 226 -22.64 4.25 -10.85
C ALA A 226 -22.32 4.22 -9.34
N PRO A 227 -21.76 3.12 -8.82
CA PRO A 227 -21.43 3.01 -7.41
C PRO A 227 -20.32 3.99 -7.02
N MET A 228 -20.57 4.73 -5.95
CA MET A 228 -19.66 5.69 -5.34
C MET A 228 -18.27 5.09 -5.05
N LEU A 229 -17.25 5.71 -5.63
CA LEU A 229 -15.87 5.58 -5.17
C LEU A 229 -15.68 6.43 -3.90
N PRO A 230 -14.97 5.94 -2.87
CA PRO A 230 -14.64 6.75 -1.70
C PRO A 230 -13.62 7.83 -2.07
N GLU A 231 -13.93 9.06 -1.67
CA GLU A 231 -13.09 10.24 -1.81
C GLU A 231 -11.74 10.05 -1.11
N VAL A 232 -10.67 10.32 -1.85
CA VAL A 232 -9.32 10.55 -1.31
C VAL A 232 -9.23 12.03 -0.93
N PRO A 233 -8.86 12.39 0.32
CA PRO A 233 -8.53 13.79 0.60
C PRO A 233 -7.12 14.08 0.07
N THR A 234 -7.06 14.58 -1.17
CA THR A 234 -5.90 15.35 -1.67
C THR A 234 -6.08 16.81 -1.24
N HIS A 235 -5.33 17.25 -0.23
CA HIS A 235 -4.91 18.64 -0.15
C HIS A 235 -3.39 18.70 -0.13
N ALA A 236 -2.86 19.02 -1.30
CA ALA A 236 -1.50 19.44 -1.52
C ALA A 236 -1.32 20.91 -1.12
N LEU A 237 -0.19 21.16 -0.44
CA LEU A 237 0.75 22.27 -0.65
C LEU A 237 0.33 23.46 -1.54
N ALA A 238 0.33 24.66 -0.94
CA ALA A 238 0.89 25.92 -1.48
C ALA A 238 0.95 26.95 -0.32
N ASN A 239 2.11 27.25 0.27
CA ASN A 239 3.03 28.35 -0.07
C ASN A 239 2.38 29.67 -0.51
N ALA A 240 2.52 30.72 0.31
CA ALA A 240 3.33 31.93 0.00
C ALA A 240 3.05 33.11 0.96
N ASN A 241 4.13 33.63 1.55
CA ASN A 241 4.57 35.04 1.72
C ASN A 241 3.62 36.17 2.18
N ALA A 242 4.16 36.94 3.14
CA ALA A 242 4.03 38.37 3.49
C ALA A 242 3.95 38.46 5.03
N ASP A 243 4.64 39.29 5.80
CA ASP A 243 5.28 40.60 5.60
C ASP A 243 6.09 40.85 6.91
N GLU A 244 7.36 41.25 6.86
CA GLU A 244 7.86 42.62 7.09
C GLU A 244 8.46 42.86 8.49
N ASN A 245 9.64 43.51 8.45
CA ASN A 245 10.25 44.39 9.46
C ASN A 245 10.76 43.80 10.78
N GLU A 246 11.94 44.10 11.30
CA GLU A 246 12.99 45.06 10.93
C GLU A 246 14.25 44.73 11.75
N HIS A 247 15.41 44.70 11.11
CA HIS A 247 16.69 45.06 11.76
C HIS A 247 17.05 46.46 11.26
N PRO A 248 17.64 47.30 12.12
CA PRO A 248 18.99 47.79 11.81
C PRO A 248 19.91 47.68 13.05
N ILE A 249 21.13 47.13 12.89
CA ILE A 249 22.40 47.85 12.64
C ILE A 249 22.64 48.98 13.67
N GLY A 250 23.69 48.77 14.47
CA GLY A 250 24.00 49.57 15.65
C GLY A 250 24.69 50.92 15.45
N VAL A 251 24.97 51.57 16.57
CA VAL A 251 25.90 52.69 16.72
C VAL A 251 26.55 52.57 18.09
N ALA A 252 27.88 52.61 18.11
CA ALA A 252 28.71 52.77 19.29
C ALA A 252 28.53 54.17 19.89
N VAL A 253 28.49 54.28 21.23
CA VAL A 253 28.84 55.51 21.93
C VAL A 253 29.56 55.12 23.22
N ASP A 254 30.86 55.40 23.25
CA ASP A 254 31.64 55.63 24.46
C ASP A 254 31.00 56.78 25.25
N THR A 255 30.86 56.62 26.57
CA THR A 255 31.03 57.75 27.51
C THR A 255 31.56 57.22 28.84
N ASP A 256 32.71 57.77 29.20
CA ASP A 256 33.40 57.70 30.49
C ASP A 256 32.58 58.26 31.68
N GLU A 257 33.18 58.11 32.88
CA GLU A 257 33.00 58.93 34.09
C GLU A 257 31.73 58.70 34.95
N TYR A 258 31.86 57.88 36.00
CA TYR A 258 32.13 58.29 37.40
C TYR A 258 32.15 57.09 38.35
#